data_AF-A0A969TRT3-F1
#
_entry.id   AF-A0A969TRT3-F1
#
_cell.length_a   1.000
_cell.length_b   1.000
_cell.length_c   1.000
_cell.angle_alpha   90.00
_cell.angle_beta   90.00
_cell.angle_gamma   90.00
#
_symmetry.space_group_name_H-M   'P 1'
#
loop_
_entity.id
_entity.type
_entity.pdbx_description
1 polymer ?
#
loop_
_entity_poly.entity_id
_entity_poly.type
_entity_poly.pdbx_seq_one_letter_code
_entity_poly.pdbx_strand_id
1 'polypeptide(L)'
;MQFQNGRVDRGIHRKGDIAIAPAGLSKWQWEGEDRYLGFSFTTSFIEKVAIEALQTNPNRLSLAPQFRIRDPQIQQIGMILLCEMHKNKCNCVISPAIASNIEDDNRHGCK
;
A
#
# COMPACT_ATOMS: atom_id res chain seq x y z
N MET A 1 1.86 -4.51 14.57
CA MET A 1 3.09 -5.33 14.43
C MET A 1 3.30 -5.66 12.96
N GLN A 2 4.50 -5.38 12.42
CA GLN A 2 4.85 -5.65 11.02
C GLN A 2 6.06 -6.57 10.95
N PHE A 3 6.00 -7.56 10.06
CA PHE A 3 7.08 -8.52 9.85
C PHE A 3 7.79 -8.27 8.52
N GLN A 4 9.11 -8.06 8.57
CA GLN A 4 9.97 -7.92 7.39
C GLN A 4 11.24 -8.76 7.60
N ASN A 5 11.47 -9.76 6.75
CA ASN A 5 12.72 -10.55 6.71
C ASN A 5 13.17 -11.07 8.10
N GLY A 6 12.23 -11.53 8.92
CA GLY A 6 12.48 -12.01 10.30
C GLY A 6 12.58 -10.92 11.38
N ARG A 7 12.48 -9.63 11.02
CA ARG A 7 12.42 -8.51 11.96
C ARG A 7 10.97 -8.07 12.18
N VAL A 8 10.68 -7.75 13.44
CA VAL A 8 9.37 -7.25 13.87
C VAL A 8 9.50 -5.76 14.14
N ASP A 9 8.90 -4.91 13.30
CA ASP A 9 8.71 -3.50 13.63
C ASP A 9 7.41 -3.32 14.42
N ARG A 10 7.54 -2.70 15.58
CA ARG A 10 6.44 -2.32 16.46
C ARG A 10 6.48 -0.81 16.60
N GLY A 11 5.51 -0.14 15.97
CA GLY A 11 5.38 1.30 16.02
C GLY A 11 3.92 1.70 16.02
N ILE A 12 3.64 2.83 16.68
CA ILE A 12 2.35 3.51 16.57
C ILE A 12 2.38 4.28 15.26
N HIS A 13 1.41 3.99 14.38
CA HIS A 13 1.20 4.78 13.18
C HIS A 13 0.40 6.03 13.53
N ARG A 14 0.84 7.17 13.01
CA ARG A 14 0.13 8.45 13.13
C ARG A 14 -0.49 8.81 11.79
N LYS A 15 -1.52 9.65 11.82
CA LYS A 15 -2.12 10.21 10.61
C LYS A 15 -1.04 10.81 9.71
N GLY A 16 -1.02 10.40 8.45
CA GLY A 16 -0.05 10.83 7.46
C GLY A 16 1.23 9.99 7.38
N ASP A 17 1.42 9.03 8.30
CA ASP A 17 2.47 8.04 8.14
C ASP A 17 2.12 7.11 6.97
N ILE A 18 3.12 6.83 6.13
CA ILE A 18 2.98 6.00 4.93
C ILE A 18 3.78 4.71 5.13
N ALA A 19 3.28 3.64 4.55
CA ALA A 19 3.93 2.34 4.56
C ALA A 19 3.95 1.75 3.13
N ILE A 20 5.11 1.28 2.70
CA ILE A 20 5.34 0.63 1.41
C ILE A 20 5.59 -0.84 1.69
N ALA A 21 4.70 -1.66 1.14
CA ALA A 21 4.70 -3.11 1.29
C ALA A 21 4.95 -3.77 -0.07
N PRO A 22 6.10 -4.44 -0.30
CA PRO A 22 6.24 -5.27 -1.48
C PRO A 22 5.29 -6.46 -1.41
N ALA A 23 4.76 -6.87 -2.56
CA ALA A 23 3.86 -8.00 -2.67
C ALA A 23 4.50 -9.28 -2.09
N GLY A 24 3.72 -10.07 -1.34
CA GLY A 24 4.14 -11.35 -0.76
C GLY A 24 5.19 -11.29 0.36
N LEU A 25 5.76 -10.12 0.69
CA LEU A 25 6.88 -9.99 1.64
C LEU A 25 6.52 -9.35 2.98
N SER A 26 5.29 -8.87 3.16
CA SER A 26 4.89 -8.12 4.36
C SER A 26 3.66 -8.73 5.01
N LYS A 27 3.77 -9.10 6.29
CA LYS A 27 2.63 -9.45 7.14
C LYS A 27 2.30 -8.29 8.07
N TRP A 28 1.03 -7.93 8.13
CA TRP A 28 0.53 -6.79 8.90
C TRP A 28 -0.42 -7.29 9.97
N GLN A 29 -0.15 -6.93 11.21
CA GLN A 29 -1.10 -7.06 12.31
C GLN A 29 -1.38 -5.66 12.83
N TRP A 30 -2.59 -5.20 12.65
CA TRP A 30 -3.07 -3.92 13.18
C TRP A 30 -3.80 -4.17 14.49
N GLU A 31 -3.62 -3.28 15.46
CA GLU A 31 -4.33 -3.31 16.73
C GLU A 31 -5.18 -2.03 16.83
N GLY A 32 -6.50 -2.17 16.92
CA GLY A 32 -7.44 -1.04 17.02
C GLY A 32 -8.24 -0.75 15.74
N GLU A 33 -9.19 0.18 15.84
CA GLU A 33 -10.04 0.62 14.72
C GLU A 33 -9.37 1.70 13.87
N ASP A 34 -8.23 1.36 13.27
CA ASP A 34 -7.57 2.27 12.34
C ASP A 34 -8.15 2.16 10.93
N ARG A 35 -8.22 3.30 10.23
CA ARG A 35 -8.62 3.39 8.83
C ARG A 35 -7.43 3.81 7.98
N TYR A 36 -7.15 3.01 6.96
CA TYR A 36 -6.06 3.25 6.03
C TYR A 36 -6.60 3.46 4.62
N LEU A 37 -5.90 4.31 3.86
CA LEU A 37 -6.05 4.39 2.43
C LEU A 37 -5.02 3.45 1.79
N GLY A 38 -5.48 2.32 1.28
CA GLY A 38 -4.64 1.32 0.62
C GLY A 38 -4.55 1.57 -0.89
N PHE A 39 -3.34 1.49 -1.43
CA PHE A 39 -3.09 1.45 -2.86
C PHE A 39 -2.37 0.16 -3.21
N SER A 40 -2.93 -0.57 -4.17
CA SER A 40 -2.28 -1.72 -4.78
C SER A 40 -2.01 -1.38 -6.23
N PHE A 41 -0.77 -1.56 -6.66
CA PHE A 41 -0.36 -1.34 -8.04
C PHE A 41 -0.22 -2.68 -8.73
N THR A 42 -0.66 -2.76 -9.98
CA THR A 42 -0.44 -3.93 -10.81
C THR A 42 1.04 -4.03 -11.18
N THR A 43 1.54 -5.25 -11.42
CA THR A 43 2.89 -5.46 -11.93
C THR A 43 3.14 -4.65 -13.19
N SER A 44 2.16 -4.62 -14.10
CA SER A 44 2.24 -3.84 -15.35
C SER A 44 2.40 -2.34 -15.14
N PHE A 45 1.84 -1.78 -14.06
CA PHE A 45 2.05 -0.38 -13.71
C PHE A 45 3.50 -0.15 -13.25
N ILE A 46 4.01 -1.02 -12.38
CA ILE A 46 5.39 -0.95 -11.88
C ILE A 46 6.40 -1.10 -13.03
N GLU A 47 6.15 -2.00 -13.98
CA GLU A 47 6.97 -2.18 -15.18
C GLU A 47 7.01 -0.91 -16.05
N LYS A 48 5.87 -0.25 -16.25
CA LYS A 48 5.83 1.03 -16.97
C LYS A 48 6.64 2.11 -16.28
N VAL A 49 6.52 2.24 -14.95
CA VAL A 49 7.31 3.21 -14.18
C VAL A 49 8.81 2.94 -14.33
N ALA A 50 9.23 1.66 -14.33
CA ALA A 50 10.63 1.29 -14.53
C ALA A 50 11.16 1.77 -15.89
N ILE A 51 10.38 1.58 -16.97
CA ILE A 51 10.78 1.94 -18.33
C ILE A 51 10.73 3.45 -18.53
N GLU A 52 9.61 4.08 -18.18
CA GLU A 52 9.29 5.45 -18.59
C GLU A 52 9.93 6.49 -17.66
N ALA A 53 9.88 6.28 -16.34
CA ALA A 53 10.37 7.26 -15.37
C ALA A 53 11.80 6.98 -14.93
N LEU A 54 12.16 5.71 -14.76
CA LEU A 54 13.48 5.31 -14.25
C LEU A 54 14.46 4.90 -15.34
N GLN A 55 14.01 4.75 -16.58
CA GLN A 55 14.82 4.30 -17.72
C GLN A 55 15.65 3.04 -17.41
N THR A 56 15.05 2.11 -16.67
CA THR A 56 15.71 0.91 -16.17
C THR A 56 14.97 -0.35 -16.59
N ASN A 57 15.65 -1.50 -16.49
CA ASN A 57 15.05 -2.79 -16.78
C ASN A 57 14.06 -3.16 -15.65
N PRO A 58 12.77 -3.42 -15.94
CA PRO A 58 11.78 -3.82 -14.94
C PRO A 58 12.18 -5.03 -14.11
N ASN A 59 12.88 -6.00 -14.71
CA ASN A 59 13.33 -7.22 -14.03
C ASN A 59 14.42 -6.97 -12.98
N ARG A 60 15.00 -5.75 -12.95
CA ARG A 60 16.00 -5.34 -11.96
C ARG A 60 15.42 -4.39 -10.91
N LEU A 61 14.13 -4.06 -11.00
CA LEU A 61 13.46 -3.21 -10.04
C LEU A 61 12.99 -4.04 -8.84
N SER A 62 13.26 -3.54 -7.64
CA SER A 62 12.72 -4.10 -6.41
C SER A 62 12.17 -2.98 -5.55
N LEU A 63 10.99 -3.21 -4.95
CA LEU A 63 10.45 -2.31 -3.94
C LEU A 63 11.07 -2.66 -2.59
N ALA A 64 11.77 -1.70 -2.00
CA ALA A 64 12.21 -1.84 -0.62
C ALA A 64 11.01 -1.61 0.32
N PRO A 65 10.78 -2.46 1.32
CA PRO A 65 9.79 -2.17 2.36
C PRO A 65 10.20 -0.92 3.11
N GLN A 66 9.26 0.00 3.28
CA GLN A 66 9.48 1.23 4.04
C GLN A 66 8.30 1.44 4.97
N PHE A 67 8.57 1.71 6.24
CA PHE A 67 7.54 1.87 7.26
C PHE A 67 7.66 3.23 7.92
N ARG A 68 6.50 3.82 8.25
CA ARG A 68 6.40 5.12 8.95
C ARG A 68 7.19 6.23 8.25
N ILE A 69 7.22 6.21 6.92
CA ILE A 69 7.79 7.31 6.14
C ILE A 69 6.81 8.47 6.12
N ARG A 70 7.35 9.67 5.90
CA ARG A 70 6.56 10.89 5.74
C ARG A 70 7.01 11.59 4.48
N ASP A 71 6.12 11.61 3.51
CA ASP A 71 6.29 12.35 2.27
C ASP A 71 5.07 13.25 2.09
N PRO A 72 5.24 14.59 2.18
CA PRO A 72 4.13 15.52 2.06
C PRO A 72 3.39 15.43 0.72
N GLN A 73 4.08 15.12 -0.38
CA GLN A 73 3.45 15.03 -1.69
C GLN A 73 2.58 13.77 -1.78
N ILE A 74 3.11 12.62 -1.35
CA ILE A 74 2.33 11.37 -1.32
C ILE A 74 1.12 11.52 -0.38
N GLN A 75 1.30 12.18 0.77
CA GLN A 75 0.19 12.47 1.67
C GLN A 75 -0.88 13.34 1.01
N GLN A 76 -0.50 14.41 0.33
CA GLN A 76 -1.44 15.30 -0.36
C GLN A 76 -2.20 14.57 -1.48
N ILE A 77 -1.49 13.79 -2.29
CA ILE A 77 -2.10 12.94 -3.34
C ILE A 77 -3.11 11.98 -2.72
N GLY A 78 -2.73 11.29 -1.64
CA GLY A 78 -3.63 10.39 -0.93
C GLY A 78 -4.88 11.08 -0.39
N MET A 79 -4.75 12.29 0.16
CA MET A 79 -5.90 13.07 0.64
C MET A 79 -6.83 13.49 -0.49
N ILE A 80 -6.30 13.89 -1.66
CA ILE A 80 -7.11 14.23 -2.84
C ILE A 80 -7.90 13.00 -3.29
N LEU A 81 -7.24 11.85 -3.43
CA LEU A 81 -7.88 10.60 -3.83
C LEU A 81 -8.97 10.19 -2.82
N LEU A 82 -8.70 10.30 -1.52
CA LEU A 82 -9.71 10.03 -0.48
C LEU A 82 -10.95 10.93 -0.63
N CYS A 83 -10.74 12.23 -0.89
CA CYS A 83 -11.83 13.17 -1.14
C CYS A 83 -12.65 12.79 -2.36
N GLU A 84 -12.00 12.37 -3.46
CA GLU A 84 -12.67 11.90 -4.67
C GLU A 84 -13.47 10.62 -4.42
N MET A 85 -12.91 9.66 -3.69
CA MET A 85 -13.60 8.42 -3.33
C MET A 85 -14.88 8.68 -2.54
N HIS A 86 -14.82 9.58 -1.55
CA HIS A 86 -15.98 9.97 -0.75
C HIS A 86 -17.02 10.71 -1.59
N LYS A 87 -16.60 11.57 -2.53
CA LYS A 87 -17.51 12.29 -3.43
C LYS A 87 -18.20 11.36 -4.42
N ASN A 88 -17.47 10.40 -4.98
CA ASN A 88 -17.94 9.53 -6.05
C ASN A 88 -18.60 8.22 -5.55
N LYS A 89 -18.74 8.02 -4.23
CA LYS A 89 -19.15 6.73 -3.63
C LYS A 89 -18.36 5.55 -4.24
N CYS A 90 -17.07 5.73 -4.49
CA CYS A 90 -16.27 4.67 -5.07
C CYS A 90 -16.05 3.58 -4.01
N ASN A 91 -16.44 2.34 -4.34
CA ASN A 91 -16.15 1.15 -3.55
C ASN A 91 -14.67 0.76 -3.67
N CYS A 92 -13.76 1.63 -3.23
CA CYS A 92 -12.40 1.21 -2.94
C CYS A 92 -12.40 0.57 -1.57
N VAL A 93 -11.58 -0.46 -1.38
CA VAL A 93 -11.48 -1.17 -0.11
C VAL A 93 -10.89 -0.22 0.94
N ILE A 94 -11.75 0.48 1.67
CA ILE A 94 -11.42 0.98 3.00
C ILE A 94 -11.38 -0.29 3.85
N SER A 95 -10.20 -0.89 4.00
CA SER A 95 -10.06 -2.02 4.90
C SER A 95 -10.31 -1.50 6.31
N PRO A 96 -11.40 -1.91 7.00
CA PRO A 96 -11.40 -1.82 8.45
C PRO A 96 -10.24 -2.70 8.90
N ALA A 97 -9.35 -2.18 9.73
CA ALA A 97 -8.24 -2.92 10.30
C ALA A 97 -8.75 -4.06 11.20
N ILE A 98 -9.29 -5.11 10.60
CA ILE A 98 -9.48 -6.41 11.21
C ILE A 98 -8.36 -7.25 10.63
N ALA A 99 -7.52 -7.79 11.51
CA ALA A 99 -6.38 -8.63 11.18
C ALA A 99 -6.79 -9.85 10.34
N SER A 100 -6.91 -9.68 9.02
CA SER A 100 -6.96 -10.77 8.07
C SER A 100 -5.63 -10.79 7.33
N ASN A 101 -4.95 -11.92 7.45
CA ASN A 101 -3.84 -12.27 6.59
C ASN A 101 -4.31 -12.08 5.15
N ILE A 102 -3.73 -11.11 4.44
CA ILE A 102 -3.87 -11.02 2.99
C ILE A 102 -2.98 -12.13 2.44
N GLU A 103 -3.52 -13.36 2.45
CA GLU A 103 -3.14 -14.39 1.51
C GLU A 103 -3.89 -14.07 0.21
N ASP A 104 -3.14 -13.88 -0.87
CA ASP A 104 -3.67 -13.64 -2.21
C ASP A 104 -4.72 -14.69 -2.58
N ASP A 105 -5.93 -14.24 -2.92
CA ASP A 105 -6.89 -15.05 -3.67
C ASP A 105 -7.37 -14.26 -4.88
N ASN A 106 -6.99 -14.78 -6.05
CA ASN A 106 -7.49 -14.41 -7.36
C ASN A 106 -9.02 -14.39 -7.38
N ARG A 107 -9.64 -13.22 -7.27
CA ARG A 107 -11.05 -13.06 -7.66
C ARG A 107 -11.25 -11.95 -8.68
N HIS A 108 -11.17 -12.41 -9.93
CA HIS A 108 -12.20 -12.28 -10.97
C HIS A 108 -12.70 -10.87 -11.28
N GLY A 109 -12.50 -10.50 -12.54
CA GLY A 109 -12.79 -9.18 -13.07
C GLY A 109 -14.24 -8.74 -12.89
N CYS A 110 -14.41 -7.43 -12.97
CA CYS A 110 -15.71 -6.84 -13.20
C CYS A 110 -15.65 -6.05 -14.50
N LYS A 111 -16.58 -6.41 -15.39
CA LYS A 111 -16.92 -5.74 -16.65
C LYS A 111 -17.56 -4.40 -16.37
#